data_AF-A0AAE9D5I6-F1
#
_entry.id   AF-A0AAE9D5I6-F1
#
_cell.length_a   1.000
_cell.length_b   1.000
_cell.length_c   1.000
_cell.angle_alpha   90.00
_cell.angle_beta   90.00
_cell.angle_gamma   90.00
#
_symmetry.space_group_name_H-M   'P 1'
#
loop_
_entity.id
_entity.type
_entity.pdbx_description
1 polymer ?
#
loop_
_entity_poly.entity_id
_entity_poly.type
_entity_poly.pdbx_seq_one_letter_code
_entity_poly.pdbx_strand_id
1 'polypeptide(L)'
;MLSQKTFAELVLQRTQAYYSSICKNPKPWESLTEMGKALYVRIYNWIELNDDDKKTYLKRIEKMEKQPVESEEKKTRTKFTKYQEKALEEVFKLCQCPTTLTKRSLAKDLNLPFVVIQNYFLNHRRRK
;
A
#
# COMPACT_ATOMS: atom_id res chain seq x y z
N MET A 1 24.71 8.52 2.13
CA MET A 1 23.39 8.33 1.51
C MET A 1 22.55 7.39 2.36
N LEU A 2 21.25 7.67 2.55
CA LEU A 2 20.34 6.77 3.25
C LEU A 2 19.90 5.60 2.36
N SER A 3 19.66 4.43 2.96
CA SER A 3 19.02 3.33 2.25
C SER A 3 17.56 3.66 1.93
N GLN A 4 17.00 3.03 0.89
CA GLN A 4 15.58 3.18 0.54
C GLN A 4 14.66 2.84 1.71
N LYS A 5 15.03 1.84 2.52
CA LYS A 5 14.28 1.43 3.71
C LYS A 5 14.30 2.52 4.77
N THR A 6 15.50 2.98 5.14
CA THR A 6 15.69 4.00 6.19
C THR A 6 14.98 5.30 5.83
N PHE A 7 15.06 5.72 4.57
CA PHE A 7 14.34 6.90 4.09
C PHE A 7 12.82 6.73 4.18
N ALA A 8 12.29 5.60 3.71
CA ALA A 8 10.84 5.34 3.75
C ALA A 8 10.30 5.31 5.19
N GLU A 9 11.00 4.64 6.10
CA GLU A 9 10.53 4.44 7.47
C GLU A 9 10.70 5.72 8.30
N LEU A 10 11.89 6.33 8.33
CA LEU A 10 12.17 7.46 9.22
C LEU A 10 11.70 8.82 8.68
N VAL A 11 11.76 9.04 7.37
CA VAL A 11 11.38 10.32 6.76
C VAL A 11 9.90 10.29 6.36
N LEU A 12 9.49 9.25 5.63
CA LEU A 12 8.14 9.20 5.08
C LEU A 12 7.11 8.53 6.00
N GLN A 13 7.55 7.81 7.03
CA GLN A 13 6.67 6.99 7.88
C GLN A 13 5.80 6.05 7.04
N ARG A 14 6.44 5.40 6.06
CA ARG A 14 5.84 4.44 5.15
C ARG A 14 6.72 3.21 5.04
N THR A 15 6.14 2.10 4.59
CA THR A 15 6.93 0.90 4.34
C THR A 15 7.84 1.09 3.14
N GLN A 16 9.00 0.42 3.14
CA GLN A 16 9.90 0.42 1.98
C GLN A 16 9.19 -0.02 0.69
N ALA A 17 8.29 -1.00 0.78
CA ALA A 17 7.52 -1.49 -0.36
C ALA A 17 6.59 -0.41 -0.95
N TYR A 18 5.94 0.38 -0.10
CA TYR A 18 5.11 1.50 -0.54
C TYR A 18 5.97 2.55 -1.26
N TYR A 19 7.10 2.94 -0.66
CA TYR A 19 8.02 3.90 -1.29
C TYR A 19 8.56 3.38 -2.64
N SER A 20 8.93 2.10 -2.71
CA SER A 20 9.33 1.46 -3.97
C SER A 20 8.23 1.51 -5.03
N SER A 21 6.98 1.26 -4.64
CA SER A 21 5.84 1.29 -5.57
C SER A 21 5.60 2.68 -6.16
N ILE A 22 5.70 3.75 -5.36
CA ILE A 22 5.49 5.12 -5.86
C ILE A 22 6.64 5.60 -6.76
N CYS A 23 7.87 5.12 -6.51
CA CYS A 23 9.01 5.41 -7.38
C CYS A 23 8.90 4.68 -8.72
N LYS A 24 8.42 3.44 -8.73
CA LYS A 24 8.29 2.63 -9.95
C LYS A 24 7.13 3.10 -10.83
N ASN A 25 6.00 3.43 -10.22
CA ASN A 25 4.77 3.78 -10.91
C ASN A 25 4.21 5.11 -10.35
N PRO A 26 4.89 6.24 -10.61
CA PRO A 26 4.44 7.54 -10.11
C PRO A 26 3.11 7.92 -10.77
N LYS A 27 2.19 8.44 -9.98
CA LYS A 27 0.90 8.94 -10.48
C LYS A 27 0.98 10.43 -10.79
N PRO A 28 0.22 10.94 -11.78
CA PRO A 28 0.09 12.37 -12.03
C PRO A 28 -0.39 13.11 -10.78
N TRP A 29 0.15 14.33 -10.56
CA TRP A 29 -0.10 15.13 -9.36
C TRP A 29 -1.60 15.37 -9.10
N GLU A 30 -2.35 15.63 -10.16
CA GLU A 30 -3.78 15.92 -10.15
C GLU A 30 -4.61 14.70 -9.70
N SER A 31 -4.06 13.50 -9.87
CA SER A 31 -4.72 12.24 -9.48
C SER A 31 -4.42 11.80 -8.04
N LEU A 32 -3.51 12.51 -7.35
CA LEU A 32 -3.12 12.21 -5.99
C LEU A 32 -4.15 12.74 -5.00
N THR A 33 -4.37 11.98 -3.93
CA THR A 33 -5.05 12.50 -2.74
C THR A 33 -4.18 13.54 -2.05
N GLU A 34 -4.76 14.37 -1.17
CA GLU A 34 -3.99 15.35 -0.39
C GLU A 34 -2.87 14.68 0.44
N MET A 35 -3.14 13.51 1.03
CA MET A 35 -2.12 12.71 1.70
C MET A 35 -1.03 12.23 0.74
N GLY A 36 -1.39 11.89 -0.50
CA GLY A 36 -0.45 11.53 -1.55
C GLY A 36 0.46 12.71 -1.95
N LYS A 37 -0.12 13.89 -2.16
CA LYS A 37 0.63 15.12 -2.45
C LYS A 37 1.58 15.50 -1.30
N ALA A 38 1.09 15.46 -0.06
CA ALA A 38 1.88 15.74 1.13
C ALA A 38 3.13 14.85 1.25
N LEU A 39 3.03 13.60 0.78
CA LEU A 39 4.17 12.69 0.72
C LEU A 39 5.26 13.19 -0.25
N TYR A 40 4.88 13.61 -1.46
CA TYR A 40 5.81 14.16 -2.45
C TYR A 40 6.43 15.48 -1.97
N VAL A 41 5.64 16.36 -1.33
CA VAL A 41 6.16 17.58 -0.69
C VAL A 41 7.20 17.25 0.37
N ARG A 42 6.97 16.21 1.18
CA ARG A 42 7.95 15.78 2.18
C ARG A 42 9.24 15.26 1.55
N ILE A 43 9.13 14.48 0.46
CA ILE A 43 10.30 14.01 -0.29
C ILE A 43 11.09 15.21 -0.85
N TYR A 44 10.39 16.17 -1.45
CA TYR A 44 11.00 17.39 -1.98
C TYR A 44 11.74 18.17 -0.89
N ASN A 45 11.05 18.50 0.21
CA ASN A 45 11.66 19.22 1.33
C ASN A 45 12.88 18.49 1.88
N TRP A 46 12.84 17.16 1.98
CA TRP A 46 13.98 16.37 2.41
C TRP A 46 15.19 16.49 1.48
N ILE A 47 14.96 16.49 0.16
CA ILE A 47 16.05 16.62 -0.83
C ILE A 47 16.74 17.97 -0.67
N GLU A 48 15.97 19.04 -0.48
CA GLU A 48 16.45 20.42 -0.31
C GLU A 48 17.22 20.67 1.00
N LEU A 49 17.06 19.84 2.03
CA LEU A 49 17.83 19.99 3.27
C LEU A 49 19.33 19.75 3.04
N ASN A 50 20.17 20.54 3.72
CA ASN A 50 21.61 20.24 3.80
C ASN A 50 21.87 19.01 4.71
N ASP A 51 23.11 18.52 4.71
CA ASP A 51 23.48 17.32 5.44
C ASP A 51 23.36 17.47 6.96
N ASP A 52 23.56 18.66 7.51
CA ASP A 52 23.50 18.88 8.96
C ASP A 52 22.05 18.95 9.46
N ASP A 53 21.15 19.53 8.68
CA ASP A 53 19.72 19.51 8.92
C ASP A 53 19.16 18.08 8.83
N LYS A 54 19.59 17.31 7.81
CA LYS A 54 19.23 15.89 7.67
C LYS A 54 19.67 15.07 8.89
N LYS A 55 20.91 15.25 9.36
CA LYS A 55 21.41 14.58 10.58
C LYS A 55 20.60 14.98 11.81
N THR A 56 20.28 16.27 11.96
CA THR A 56 19.50 16.78 13.10
C THR A 56 18.09 16.20 13.12
N TYR A 57 17.43 16.14 11.97
CA TYR A 57 16.12 15.50 11.82
C TYR A 57 16.14 14.03 12.22
N LEU A 58 17.09 13.24 11.69
CA LEU A 58 17.17 11.80 11.97
C LEU A 58 17.37 11.51 13.46
N LYS A 59 18.29 12.24 14.11
CA LYS A 59 18.51 12.12 15.56
C LYS A 59 17.23 12.38 16.38
N ARG A 60 16.40 13.33 15.93
CA ARG A 60 15.13 13.64 16.59
C ARG A 60 14.12 12.50 16.44
N ILE A 61 13.97 11.95 15.24
CA ILE A 61 13.03 10.85 14.97
C ILE A 61 13.42 9.57 15.72
N GLU A 62 14.69 9.18 15.70
CA GLU A 62 15.19 8.01 16.43
C GLU A 62 14.94 8.09 17.94
N LYS A 63 14.94 9.30 18.50
CA LYS A 63 14.62 9.53 19.92
C LYS A 63 13.12 9.35 20.20
N MET A 64 12.25 9.64 19.24
CA MET A 64 10.79 9.51 19.39
C MET A 64 10.30 8.07 19.23
N GLU A 65 10.91 7.28 18.34
CA GLU A 65 10.54 5.85 18.14
C GLU A 65 10.89 4.94 19.33
N LYS A 66 11.73 5.38 20.27
CA LYS A 66 12.04 4.62 21.49
C LYS A 66 10.90 4.57 22.53
N GLN A 67 9.75 5.19 22.25
CA GLN A 67 8.56 5.02 23.08
C GLN A 67 7.74 3.79 22.62
N PRO A 68 7.12 3.02 23.55
CA PRO A 68 6.37 1.83 23.18
C PRO A 68 5.14 2.25 22.37
N VAL A 69 5.16 1.99 21.07
CA VAL A 69 3.97 2.10 20.22
C VAL A 69 3.18 0.80 20.37
N GLU A 70 1.99 0.91 20.95
CA GLU A 70 1.02 -0.17 21.09
C GLU A 70 0.81 -0.85 19.73
N SER A 71 1.16 -2.13 19.63
CA SER A 71 1.12 -2.87 18.38
C SER A 71 -0.33 -3.21 18.02
N GLU A 72 -0.94 -2.45 17.11
CA GLU A 72 -2.19 -2.88 16.47
C GLU A 72 -2.00 -4.28 15.87
N GLU A 73 -2.86 -5.23 16.27
CA GLU A 73 -2.82 -6.60 15.77
C GLU A 73 -2.89 -6.61 14.24
N LYS A 74 -1.76 -6.97 13.61
CA LYS A 74 -1.65 -7.00 12.15
C LYS A 74 -2.59 -8.07 11.60
N LYS A 75 -3.66 -7.64 10.94
CA LYS A 75 -4.61 -8.53 10.25
C LYS A 75 -3.84 -9.51 9.36
N THR A 76 -4.06 -10.81 9.58
CA THR A 76 -3.40 -11.86 8.81
C THR A 76 -3.80 -11.75 7.33
N ARG A 77 -2.80 -11.82 6.46
CA ARG A 77 -3.01 -11.70 5.02
C ARG A 77 -3.76 -12.93 4.50
N THR A 78 -4.87 -12.71 3.80
CA THR A 78 -5.62 -13.79 3.14
C THR A 78 -4.76 -14.46 2.06
N LYS A 79 -4.71 -15.80 2.08
CA LYS A 79 -4.13 -16.64 1.03
C LYS A 79 -5.26 -17.44 0.39
N PHE A 80 -5.43 -17.30 -0.93
CA PHE A 80 -6.42 -18.08 -1.66
C PHE A 80 -5.95 -19.52 -1.84
N THR A 81 -6.88 -20.48 -1.81
CA THR A 81 -6.60 -21.84 -2.25
C THR A 81 -6.54 -21.90 -3.77
N LYS A 82 -5.92 -22.96 -4.33
CA LYS A 82 -5.88 -23.18 -5.79
C LYS A 82 -7.27 -23.18 -6.43
N TYR A 83 -8.26 -23.74 -5.71
CA TYR A 83 -9.65 -23.75 -6.16
C TYR A 83 -10.26 -22.35 -6.20
N GLN A 84 -10.09 -21.57 -5.12
CA GLN A 84 -10.60 -20.19 -5.04
C GLN A 84 -9.97 -19.29 -6.12
N GLU A 85 -8.66 -19.43 -6.34
CA GLU A 85 -7.95 -18.67 -7.37
C GLU A 85 -8.44 -19.01 -8.78
N LYS A 86 -8.61 -20.30 -9.09
CA LYS A 86 -9.14 -20.76 -10.39
C LYS A 86 -10.54 -20.21 -10.65
N ALA A 87 -11.44 -20.32 -9.68
CA ALA A 87 -12.82 -19.83 -9.81
C ALA A 87 -12.87 -18.31 -10.02
N LEU A 88 -12.07 -17.55 -9.27
CA LEU A 88 -11.99 -16.09 -9.42
C LEU A 88 -11.44 -15.68 -10.79
N GLU A 89 -10.44 -16.39 -11.31
CA GLU A 89 -9.85 -16.13 -12.63
C GLU A 89 -10.83 -16.44 -13.77
N GLU A 90 -11.59 -17.54 -13.67
CA GLU A 90 -12.63 -17.88 -14.66
C GLU A 90 -13.70 -16.79 -14.75
N VAL A 91 -14.17 -16.29 -13.60
CA VAL A 91 -15.10 -15.16 -13.60
C VAL A 91 -14.45 -13.90 -14.15
N PHE A 92 -13.19 -13.62 -13.81
CA PHE A 92 -12.48 -12.44 -14.31
C PHE A 92 -12.36 -12.43 -15.84
N LYS A 93 -12.10 -13.60 -16.45
CA LYS A 93 -12.04 -13.77 -17.91
C LYS A 93 -13.38 -13.48 -18.59
N LEU A 94 -14.49 -13.82 -17.95
CA LEU A 94 -15.83 -13.55 -18.46
C LEU A 94 -16.27 -12.09 -18.20
N CYS A 95 -15.97 -11.56 -17.02
CA CYS A 95 -16.35 -10.23 -16.59
C CYS A 95 -15.31 -9.62 -15.64
N GLN A 96 -14.58 -8.60 -16.12
CA GLN A 96 -13.55 -7.92 -15.33
C GLN A 96 -14.13 -7.02 -14.23
N CYS A 97 -15.39 -6.59 -14.37
CA CYS A 97 -16.11 -5.71 -13.46
C CYS A 97 -17.42 -6.35 -12.99
N PRO A 98 -17.39 -7.49 -12.27
CA PRO A 98 -18.60 -8.18 -11.86
C PRO A 98 -19.46 -7.29 -10.97
N THR A 99 -20.78 -7.45 -11.09
CA THR A 99 -21.74 -6.66 -10.32
C THR A 99 -21.64 -6.97 -8.83
N THR A 100 -22.21 -6.11 -7.99
CA THR A 100 -22.27 -6.33 -6.54
C THR A 100 -22.95 -7.65 -6.20
N LEU A 101 -23.98 -8.03 -6.94
CA LEU A 101 -24.69 -9.30 -6.76
C LEU A 101 -23.78 -10.49 -7.06
N THR A 102 -23.11 -10.49 -8.21
CA THR A 102 -22.16 -11.55 -8.58
C THR A 102 -21.03 -11.70 -7.56
N LYS A 103 -20.47 -10.58 -7.07
CA LYS A 103 -19.43 -10.59 -6.03
C LYS A 103 -19.92 -11.16 -4.70
N ARG A 104 -21.19 -10.90 -4.32
CA ARG A 104 -21.78 -11.46 -3.10
C ARG A 104 -22.02 -12.97 -3.23
N SER A 105 -22.46 -13.45 -4.40
CA SER A 105 -22.58 -14.88 -4.65
C SER A 105 -21.23 -15.58 -4.53
N LEU A 106 -20.18 -15.05 -5.20
CA LEU A 106 -18.83 -15.60 -5.09
C LEU A 106 -18.28 -15.59 -3.67
N ALA A 107 -18.58 -14.57 -2.88
CA ALA A 107 -18.17 -14.51 -1.48
C ALA A 107 -18.77 -15.67 -0.67
N LYS A 108 -20.04 -16.02 -0.91
CA LYS A 108 -20.70 -17.16 -0.29
C LYS A 108 -20.10 -18.48 -0.81
N ASP A 109 -20.02 -18.64 -2.12
CA ASP A 109 -19.59 -19.90 -2.77
C ASP A 109 -18.14 -20.26 -2.42
N LEU A 110 -17.27 -19.26 -2.33
CA LEU A 110 -15.85 -19.46 -2.02
C LEU A 110 -15.53 -19.39 -0.52
N ASN A 111 -16.55 -19.14 0.33
CA ASN A 111 -16.41 -18.89 1.77
C ASN A 111 -15.34 -17.83 2.09
N LEU A 112 -15.47 -16.66 1.46
CA LEU A 112 -14.55 -15.54 1.60
C LEU A 112 -15.31 -14.25 1.96
N PRO A 113 -14.74 -13.36 2.78
CA PRO A 113 -15.36 -12.06 3.04
C PRO A 113 -15.58 -11.28 1.75
N PHE A 114 -16.73 -10.61 1.62
CA PHE A 114 -17.07 -9.82 0.43
C PHE A 114 -15.98 -8.80 0.05
N VAL A 115 -15.37 -8.16 1.04
CA VAL A 115 -14.28 -7.20 0.83
C VAL A 115 -13.05 -7.83 0.15
N VAL A 116 -12.77 -9.10 0.41
CA VAL A 116 -11.67 -9.84 -0.22
C VAL A 116 -11.95 -10.05 -1.70
N ILE A 117 -13.17 -10.46 -2.05
CA ILE A 117 -13.62 -10.63 -3.44
C ILE A 117 -13.57 -9.29 -4.16
N GLN A 118 -14.14 -8.23 -3.57
CA GLN A 118 -14.11 -6.89 -4.15
C GLN A 118 -12.67 -6.41 -4.41
N ASN A 119 -11.77 -6.60 -3.45
CA ASN A 119 -10.37 -6.22 -3.56
C ASN A 119 -9.62 -7.06 -4.59
N TYR A 120 -9.94 -8.36 -4.74
CA TYR A 120 -9.36 -9.20 -5.78
C TYR A 120 -9.61 -8.60 -7.16
N PHE A 121 -10.88 -8.37 -7.53
CA PHE A 121 -11.23 -7.82 -8.85
C PHE A 121 -10.66 -6.41 -9.05
N LEU A 122 -10.69 -5.56 -8.02
CA LEU A 122 -10.11 -4.22 -8.09
C LEU A 122 -8.61 -4.24 -8.33
N ASN A 123 -7.87 -5.09 -7.60
CA ASN A 123 -6.42 -5.16 -7.70
C ASN A 123 -5.98 -5.89 -8.97
N HIS A 124 -6.72 -6.88 -9.44
CA HIS A 124 -6.40 -7.61 -10.67
C HIS A 124 -6.48 -6.69 -11.89
N ARG A 125 -7.51 -5.82 -11.97
CA ARG A 125 -7.61 -4.78 -13.02
C ARG A 125 -6.51 -3.73 -12.99
N ARG A 126 -5.89 -3.49 -11.84
CA ARG A 126 -4.81 -2.49 -11.68
C ARG A 126 -3.43 -3.03 -12.02
N ARG A 127 -3.28 -4.35 -12.14
CA ARG A 127 -1.99 -5.04 -12.33
C ARG A 127 -1.79 -5.62 -13.74
N LYS A 128 -2.86 -5.72 -14.53
CA LYS A 128 -2.79 -5.93 -15.99
C LYS A 128 -2.86 -4.57 -16.67
#